data_AF-D8TSU6-F1
#
_entry.id   AF-D8TSU6-F1
#
_cell.length_a   1.000
_cell.length_b   1.000
_cell.length_c   1.000
_cell.angle_alpha   90.00
_cell.angle_beta   90.00
_cell.angle_gamma   90.00
#
_symmetry.space_group_name_H-M   'P 1'
#
loop_
_entity.id
_entity.type
_entity.pdbx_description
1 polymer ?
#
loop_
_entity_poly.entity_id
_entity_poly.type
_entity_poly.pdbx_seq_one_letter_code
_entity_poly.pdbx_strand_id
1 'polypeptide(L)'
;MGGIDEAALDRLALVTELTRRIRVRASLEDISALSEFTPSFLWLLRDFYYDLEYKGVKQAPRDYLETALMPTPGKGPAVELKNMIRESIKSLFPDRDCVTLVRPVTDEEALRNLATLPREHLRPEFVEVGSSTGWEGERLGRWCLS
;
A
#
# COMPACT_ATOMS: atom_id res chain seq x y z
N MET A 1 -7.35 -12.45 -1.17
CA MET A 1 -7.31 -11.08 -1.72
C MET A 1 -6.99 -10.16 -0.56
N GLY A 2 -5.98 -9.29 -0.70
CA GLY A 2 -5.54 -8.37 0.37
C GLY A 2 -4.03 -8.36 0.61
N GLY A 3 -3.29 -9.37 0.16
CA GLY A 3 -1.82 -9.40 0.23
C GLY A 3 -1.12 -8.65 -0.91
N ILE A 4 0.17 -8.39 -0.73
CA ILE A 4 1.02 -7.85 -1.79
C ILE A 4 1.46 -9.03 -2.68
N ASP A 5 0.98 -9.07 -3.91
CA ASP A 5 1.35 -10.07 -4.92
C ASP A 5 2.18 -9.44 -6.06
N GLU A 6 2.75 -10.29 -6.92
CA GLU A 6 3.55 -9.84 -8.07
C GLU A 6 2.75 -8.96 -9.02
N ALA A 7 1.47 -9.27 -9.23
CA ALA A 7 0.60 -8.51 -10.13
C ALA A 7 0.38 -7.07 -9.62
N ALA A 8 0.26 -6.88 -8.30
CA ALA A 8 0.15 -5.57 -7.68
C ALA A 8 1.47 -4.79 -7.79
N LEU A 9 2.62 -5.45 -7.62
CA LEU A 9 3.94 -4.83 -7.84
C LEU A 9 4.14 -4.41 -9.29
N ASP A 10 3.73 -5.22 -10.26
CA ASP A 10 3.80 -4.89 -11.69
C ASP A 10 2.91 -3.70 -12.05
N ARG A 11 1.71 -3.61 -11.47
CA ARG A 11 0.84 -2.43 -11.64
C ARG A 11 1.46 -1.17 -11.04
N LEU A 12 2.10 -1.29 -9.88
CA LEU A 12 2.84 -0.19 -9.26
C LEU A 12 4.06 0.21 -10.10
N ALA A 13 4.68 -0.73 -10.81
CA ALA A 13 5.79 -0.46 -11.75
C ALA A 13 5.38 0.53 -12.87
N LEU A 14 4.14 0.45 -13.35
CA LEU A 14 3.65 1.38 -14.36
C LEU A 14 3.48 2.79 -13.78
N VAL A 15 2.87 2.90 -12.59
CA VAL A 15 2.66 4.18 -11.90
C VAL A 15 4.00 4.84 -11.57
N THR A 16 4.95 4.06 -11.09
CA THR A 16 6.31 4.53 -10.77
C THR A 16 7.03 5.07 -12.00
N GLU A 17 6.89 4.45 -13.17
CA GLU A 17 7.49 4.95 -14.41
C GLU A 17 6.86 6.27 -14.87
N LEU A 18 5.55 6.45 -14.70
CA LEU A 18 4.88 7.74 -14.94
C LEU A 18 5.39 8.82 -13.97
N THR A 19 5.47 8.51 -12.68
CA THR A 19 6.00 9.41 -11.65
C THR A 19 7.44 9.81 -11.93
N ARG A 20 8.28 8.85 -12.35
CA ARG A 20 9.67 9.12 -12.77
C ARG A 20 9.72 10.11 -13.93
N ARG A 21 8.87 9.93 -14.97
CA ARG A 21 8.83 10.84 -16.13
C ARG A 21 8.36 12.25 -15.77
N ILE A 22 7.41 12.37 -14.84
CA ILE A 22 6.98 13.67 -14.30
C ILE A 22 8.14 14.32 -13.53
N ARG A 23 8.85 13.56 -12.67
CA ARG A 23 10.00 14.06 -11.92
C ARG A 23 11.14 14.54 -12.83
N VAL A 24 11.44 13.81 -13.90
CA VAL A 24 12.49 14.21 -14.86
C VAL A 24 12.11 15.50 -15.58
N ARG A 25 10.84 15.71 -15.93
CA ARG A 25 10.39 16.96 -16.55
C ARG A 25 10.51 18.16 -15.59
N ALA A 26 10.15 17.99 -14.32
CA ALA A 26 10.32 19.03 -13.31
C ALA A 26 11.81 19.30 -12.98
N SER A 27 12.65 18.27 -13.01
CA SER A 27 14.09 18.35 -12.75
C SER A 27 14.87 19.17 -13.78
N LEU A 28 14.38 19.29 -15.01
CA LEU A 28 15.04 20.08 -16.05
C LEU A 28 14.93 21.59 -15.78
N GLU A 29 13.99 21.99 -14.92
CA GLU A 29 13.76 23.40 -14.56
C GLU A 29 14.44 23.78 -13.24
N ASP A 30 14.57 22.87 -12.27
CA ASP A 30 15.34 23.12 -11.02
C ASP A 30 15.85 21.83 -10.34
N ILE A 31 17.18 21.67 -10.28
CA ILE A 31 17.84 20.52 -9.62
C ILE A 31 17.68 20.57 -8.08
N SER A 32 17.51 21.78 -7.52
CA SER A 32 17.33 21.99 -6.07
C SER A 32 15.95 21.54 -5.56
N ALA A 33 14.95 21.50 -6.44
CA ALA A 33 13.58 21.10 -6.10
C ALA A 33 13.36 19.58 -6.10
N LEU A 34 14.35 18.78 -6.53
CA LEU A 34 14.19 17.34 -6.69
C LEU A 34 13.93 16.61 -5.37
N SER A 35 14.49 17.10 -4.26
CA SER A 35 14.22 16.57 -2.91
C SER A 35 12.81 16.89 -2.44
N GLU A 36 12.23 18.01 -2.89
CA GLU A 36 10.85 18.43 -2.59
C GLU A 36 9.81 17.59 -3.34
N PHE A 37 10.15 17.06 -4.52
CA PHE A 37 9.25 16.24 -5.33
C PHE A 37 9.33 14.75 -5.05
N THR A 38 9.73 14.34 -3.85
CA THR A 38 9.72 12.93 -3.46
C THR A 38 8.39 12.62 -2.78
N PRO A 39 7.42 12.00 -3.47
CA PRO A 39 6.14 11.68 -2.86
C PRO A 39 6.31 10.63 -1.76
N SER A 40 5.63 10.84 -0.64
CA SER A 40 5.39 9.79 0.35
C SER A 40 4.46 8.74 -0.25
N PHE A 41 4.77 7.46 -0.06
CA PHE A 41 3.95 6.36 -0.54
C PHE A 41 3.33 5.59 0.62
N LEU A 42 2.00 5.47 0.62
CA LEU A 42 1.30 4.63 1.59
C LEU A 42 0.57 3.51 0.87
N TRP A 43 0.91 2.26 1.19
CA TRP A 43 0.19 1.09 0.70
C TRP A 43 -0.89 0.67 1.69
N LEU A 44 -2.15 0.85 1.29
CA LEU A 44 -3.29 0.40 2.07
C LEU A 44 -3.78 -0.97 1.58
N LEU A 45 -3.68 -1.97 2.43
CA LEU A 45 -4.14 -3.34 2.17
C LEU A 45 -5.55 -3.52 2.72
N ARG A 46 -6.55 -3.62 1.83
CA ARG A 46 -7.95 -3.86 2.21
C ARG A 46 -8.26 -5.33 2.44
N ASP A 47 -9.25 -5.57 3.28
CA ASP A 47 -9.77 -6.90 3.62
C ASP A 47 -8.65 -7.86 4.07
N PHE A 48 -7.69 -7.34 4.83
CA PHE A 48 -6.55 -8.14 5.29
C PHE A 48 -7.01 -9.12 6.37
N TYR A 49 -6.98 -10.41 6.05
CA TYR A 49 -7.34 -11.51 6.95
C TYR A 49 -6.15 -12.41 7.32
N TYR A 50 -4.96 -12.11 6.81
CA TYR A 50 -3.76 -12.86 7.16
C TYR A 50 -3.17 -12.33 8.47
N ASP A 51 -2.68 -13.24 9.31
CA ASP A 51 -1.82 -12.85 10.40
C ASP A 51 -0.47 -12.39 9.81
N LEU A 52 -0.07 -11.17 10.13
CA LEU A 52 1.23 -10.63 9.78
C LEU A 52 2.29 -11.35 10.62
N GLU A 53 2.72 -12.51 10.15
CA GLU A 53 3.76 -13.30 10.81
C GLU A 53 4.90 -13.60 9.83
N TYR A 54 6.13 -13.36 10.27
CA TYR A 54 7.34 -13.76 9.56
C TYR A 54 8.22 -14.58 10.51
N LYS A 55 8.50 -15.83 10.13
CA LYS A 55 9.27 -16.78 10.97
C LYS A 55 8.70 -16.95 12.39
N GLY A 56 7.38 -16.90 12.54
CA GLY A 56 6.68 -17.06 13.83
C GLY A 56 6.70 -15.83 14.74
N VAL A 57 7.14 -14.68 14.23
CA VAL A 57 7.09 -13.40 14.94
C VAL A 57 6.08 -12.48 14.25
N LYS A 58 5.22 -11.83 15.04
CA LYS A 58 4.31 -10.79 14.53
C LYS A 58 5.14 -9.65 13.93
N GLN A 59 4.88 -9.32 12.67
CA GLN A 59 5.56 -8.25 11.94
C GLN A 59 4.62 -7.04 11.80
N ALA A 60 5.17 -5.83 11.74
CA ALA A 60 4.37 -4.66 11.42
C ALA A 60 3.97 -4.70 9.92
N PRO A 61 2.85 -4.08 9.53
CA PRO A 61 2.47 -3.95 8.11
C PRO A 61 3.58 -3.36 7.23
N ARG A 62 4.35 -2.40 7.79
CA ARG A 62 5.53 -1.81 7.14
C ARG A 62 6.60 -2.85 6.82
N ASP A 63 6.91 -3.73 7.76
CA ASP A 63 7.90 -4.79 7.57
C ASP A 63 7.45 -5.81 6.52
N TYR A 64 6.14 -6.07 6.45
CA TYR A 64 5.55 -6.89 5.41
C TYR A 64 5.75 -6.29 4.00
N LEU A 65 5.59 -4.97 3.86
CA LEU A 65 5.89 -4.26 2.61
C LEU A 65 7.38 -4.34 2.26
N GLU A 66 8.27 -4.08 3.21
CA GLU A 66 9.73 -4.18 2.97
C GLU A 66 10.13 -5.61 2.58
N THR A 67 9.49 -6.62 3.16
CA THR A 67 9.69 -8.03 2.80
C THR A 67 9.23 -8.32 1.37
N ALA A 68 8.08 -7.80 0.95
CA ALA A 68 7.61 -7.94 -0.43
C ALA A 68 8.52 -7.27 -1.47
N LEU A 69 9.20 -6.18 -1.08
CA LEU A 69 10.16 -5.44 -1.90
C LEU A 69 11.60 -6.00 -1.86
N MET A 70 11.84 -7.09 -1.11
CA MET A 70 13.14 -7.76 -1.15
C MET A 70 13.37 -8.46 -2.50
N PRO A 71 14.61 -8.50 -3.00
CA PRO A 71 14.93 -9.24 -4.22
C PRO A 71 14.56 -10.71 -4.07
N THR A 72 13.94 -11.27 -5.10
CA THR A 72 13.64 -12.69 -5.15
C THR A 72 14.89 -13.47 -5.58
N PRO A 73 15.29 -14.53 -4.87
CA PRO A 73 16.42 -15.36 -5.27
C PRO A 73 16.09 -16.14 -6.54
N GLY A 74 17.06 -16.23 -7.45
CA GLY A 74 16.91 -16.94 -8.71
C GLY A 74 17.80 -16.37 -9.80
N LYS A 75 17.80 -17.01 -10.97
CA LYS A 75 18.49 -16.55 -12.18
C LYS A 75 17.54 -16.63 -13.35
N GLY A 76 17.66 -15.67 -14.27
CA GLY A 76 16.88 -15.62 -15.50
C GLY A 76 16.15 -14.29 -15.71
N PRO A 77 15.75 -13.98 -16.95
CA PRO A 77 15.27 -12.66 -17.34
C PRO A 77 13.99 -12.25 -16.60
N ALA A 78 13.10 -13.19 -16.27
CA ALA A 78 11.89 -12.91 -15.51
C ALA A 78 12.18 -12.52 -14.05
N VAL A 79 13.21 -13.11 -13.42
CA VAL A 79 13.61 -12.80 -12.04
C VAL A 79 14.32 -11.45 -11.99
N GLU A 80 15.17 -11.16 -12.98
CA GLU A 80 15.84 -9.87 -13.13
C GLU A 80 14.82 -8.73 -13.29
N LEU A 81 13.83 -8.89 -14.18
CA LEU A 81 12.78 -7.89 -14.36
C LEU A 81 12.01 -7.61 -13.06
N LYS A 82 11.63 -8.67 -12.33
CA LYS A 82 10.96 -8.57 -11.03
C LYS A 82 11.79 -7.82 -9.98
N ASN A 83 13.09 -8.06 -9.94
CA ASN A 83 14.00 -7.39 -9.02
C ASN A 83 14.20 -5.93 -9.41
N MET A 84 14.29 -5.62 -10.70
CA MET A 84 14.36 -4.23 -11.21
C MET A 84 13.12 -3.41 -10.84
N ILE A 85 11.93 -4.01 -10.89
CA ILE A 85 10.68 -3.35 -10.48
C ILE A 85 10.73 -3.01 -8.99
N ARG A 86 11.11 -3.97 -8.15
CA ARG A 86 11.24 -3.76 -6.69
C ARG A 86 12.25 -2.68 -6.35
N GLU A 87 13.40 -2.67 -7.01
CA GLU A 87 14.42 -1.63 -6.84
C GLU A 87 13.93 -0.26 -7.28
N SER A 88 13.21 -0.19 -8.40
CA SER A 88 12.63 1.06 -8.90
C SER A 88 11.61 1.64 -7.92
N ILE A 89 10.71 0.80 -7.38
CA ILE A 89 9.76 1.21 -6.34
C ILE A 89 10.52 1.76 -5.12
N LYS A 90 11.56 1.05 -4.67
CA LYS A 90 12.35 1.47 -3.50
C LYS A 90 13.08 2.81 -3.71
N SER A 91 13.54 3.05 -4.92
CA SER A 91 14.25 4.28 -5.28
C SER A 91 13.31 5.48 -5.44
N LEU A 92 12.08 5.25 -5.92
CA LEU A 92 11.12 6.32 -6.17
C LEU A 92 10.39 6.78 -4.92
N PHE A 93 10.15 5.86 -3.98
CA PHE A 93 9.43 6.14 -2.74
C PHE A 93 10.29 5.82 -1.52
N PRO A 94 11.35 6.61 -1.24
CA PRO A 94 12.21 6.36 -0.08
C PRO A 94 11.44 6.46 1.23
N ASP A 95 10.45 7.37 1.29
CA ASP A 95 9.45 7.39 2.34
C ASP A 95 8.23 6.55 1.91
N ARG A 96 8.10 5.38 2.55
CA ARG A 96 7.05 4.41 2.27
C ARG A 96 6.56 3.76 3.54
N ASP A 97 5.26 3.56 3.60
CA ASP A 97 4.59 2.91 4.72
C ASP A 97 3.47 1.99 4.22
N CYS A 98 2.97 1.14 5.11
CA CYS A 98 1.94 0.16 4.82
C CYS A 98 0.94 0.10 5.96
N VAL A 99 -0.34 0.01 5.64
CA VAL A 99 -1.43 -0.12 6.62
C VAL A 99 -2.36 -1.21 6.16
N THR A 100 -2.72 -2.10 7.08
CA THR A 100 -3.72 -3.16 6.85
C THR A 100 -5.06 -2.73 7.43
N LEU A 101 -6.11 -2.81 6.62
CA LEU A 101 -7.49 -2.70 7.08
C LEU A 101 -8.14 -4.08 7.07
N VAL A 102 -8.70 -4.47 8.22
CA VAL A 102 -9.57 -5.64 8.30
C VAL A 102 -10.86 -5.37 7.53
N ARG A 103 -11.56 -6.44 7.16
CA ARG A 103 -12.89 -6.31 6.59
C ARG A 103 -13.83 -5.59 7.59
N PRO A 104 -14.54 -4.52 7.21
CA PRO A 104 -15.31 -3.69 8.15
C PRO A 104 -16.52 -4.41 8.76
N VAL A 105 -17.18 -5.28 7.99
CA VAL A 105 -18.32 -6.11 8.42
C VAL A 105 -18.25 -7.48 7.72
N THR A 106 -18.71 -8.53 8.40
CA THR A 106 -18.74 -9.90 7.84
C THR A 106 -19.92 -10.11 6.90
N ASP A 107 -21.04 -9.42 7.15
CA ASP A 107 -22.26 -9.55 6.37
C ASP A 107 -22.15 -8.83 5.02
N GLU A 108 -22.50 -9.52 3.94
CA GLU A 108 -22.40 -9.01 2.57
C GLU A 108 -23.43 -7.92 2.26
N GLU A 109 -24.63 -7.98 2.84
CA GLU A 109 -25.66 -6.93 2.64
C GLU A 109 -25.28 -5.64 3.37
N ALA A 110 -24.73 -5.77 4.58
CA ALA A 110 -24.17 -4.65 5.33
C ALA A 110 -22.95 -4.05 4.61
N LEU A 111 -22.10 -4.88 4.00
CA LEU A 111 -20.94 -4.39 3.23
C LEU A 111 -21.38 -3.56 2.01
N ARG A 112 -22.47 -3.96 1.33
CA ARG A 112 -23.05 -3.18 0.22
C ARG A 112 -23.59 -1.84 0.68
N ASN A 113 -24.08 -1.77 1.91
CA ASN A 113 -24.67 -0.57 2.51
C ASN A 113 -23.71 0.13 3.50
N LEU A 114 -22.39 -0.08 3.37
CA LEU A 114 -21.41 0.41 4.34
C LEU A 114 -21.46 1.95 4.52
N ALA A 115 -21.83 2.69 3.48
CA ALA A 115 -21.95 4.14 3.52
C ALA A 115 -23.05 4.64 4.49
N THR A 116 -24.11 3.85 4.68
CA THR A 116 -25.24 4.20 5.54
C THR A 116 -25.19 3.47 6.88
N LEU A 117 -24.24 2.56 7.06
CA LEU A 117 -24.09 1.75 8.25
C LEU A 117 -23.52 2.59 9.42
N PRO A 118 -24.14 2.57 10.61
CA PRO A 118 -23.59 3.23 11.79
C PRO A 118 -22.24 2.63 12.21
N ARG A 119 -21.33 3.45 12.73
CA ARG A 119 -19.97 3.02 13.12
C ARG A 119 -19.94 1.93 14.19
N GLU A 120 -20.95 1.89 15.05
CA GLU A 120 -21.16 0.86 16.06
C GLU A 120 -21.39 -0.56 15.50
N HIS A 121 -21.80 -0.67 14.23
CA HIS A 121 -21.94 -1.96 13.54
C HIS A 121 -20.65 -2.38 12.82
N LEU A 122 -19.65 -1.49 12.75
CA LEU A 122 -18.34 -1.82 12.21
C LEU A 122 -17.54 -2.58 13.25
N ARG A 123 -16.67 -3.46 12.76
CA ARG A 123 -15.72 -4.17 13.61
C ARG A 123 -14.79 -3.18 14.34
N PRO A 124 -14.56 -3.34 15.66
CA PRO A 124 -13.75 -2.42 16.43
C PRO A 124 -12.33 -2.30 15.88
N GLU A 125 -11.75 -3.40 15.39
CA GLU A 125 -10.41 -3.40 14.80
C GLU A 125 -10.34 -2.52 13.52
N PHE A 126 -11.44 -2.39 12.78
CA PHE A 126 -11.51 -1.48 11.63
C PHE A 126 -11.56 -0.01 12.06
N VAL A 127 -12.30 0.29 13.13
CA VAL A 127 -12.47 1.66 13.65
C VAL A 127 -11.19 2.16 14.34
N GLU A 128 -10.48 1.29 15.06
CA GLU A 128 -9.22 1.61 15.73
C GLU A 128 -8.12 2.00 14.74
N VAL A 129 -7.97 1.28 13.63
CA VAL A 129 -6.97 1.63 12.59
C VAL A 129 -7.26 3.00 11.97
N GLY A 130 -8.54 3.32 11.75
CA GLY A 130 -8.96 4.64 11.28
C GLY A 130 -8.61 5.77 12.25
N SER A 131 -8.65 5.49 13.55
CA SER A 131 -8.38 6.47 14.60
C SER A 131 -6.87 6.67 14.82
N SER A 132 -6.09 5.59 14.79
CA SER A 132 -4.63 5.64 15.01
C SER A 132 -3.85 6.27 13.86
N THR A 133 -4.39 6.22 12.63
CA THR A 133 -3.78 6.82 11.44
C THR A 133 -4.17 8.29 11.22
N GLY A 134 -5.07 8.85 12.05
CA GLY A 134 -5.59 10.22 11.90
C GLY A 134 -6.66 10.34 10.80
N TRP A 135 -7.31 9.23 10.43
CA TRP A 135 -8.23 9.13 9.31
C TRP A 135 -9.66 9.28 9.80
N GLU A 136 -10.06 10.51 10.13
CA GLU A 136 -11.43 10.75 10.60
C GLU A 136 -12.49 10.60 9.49
N GLY A 137 -13.50 9.77 9.79
CA GLY A 137 -14.92 9.98 9.50
C GLY A 137 -15.39 9.80 8.06
N GLU A 138 -14.92 10.64 7.15
CA GLU A 138 -15.46 10.71 5.79
C GLU A 138 -14.50 10.17 4.71
N ARG A 139 -13.24 9.94 5.05
CA ARG A 139 -12.26 9.33 4.13
C ARG A 139 -12.36 7.80 4.13
N LEU A 140 -12.54 7.17 5.29
CA LEU A 140 -12.63 5.70 5.39
C LEU A 140 -13.75 5.09 4.53
N GLY A 141 -14.95 5.69 4.53
CA GLY A 141 -16.07 5.19 3.71
C GLY A 141 -15.80 5.27 2.20
N ARG A 142 -15.18 6.36 1.72
CA ARG A 142 -14.82 6.52 0.30
C ARG A 142 -13.73 5.55 -0.16
N TRP A 143 -12.74 5.25 0.69
CA TRP A 143 -11.68 4.30 0.37
C TRP A 143 -12.08 2.84 0.56
N CYS A 144 -13.13 2.54 1.33
CA CYS A 144 -13.66 1.18 1.44
C CYS A 144 -14.58 0.82 0.26
N LEU A 145 -15.20 1.81 -0.39
CA LEU A 145 -16.18 1.65 -1.48
C LEU A 145 -15.65 1.94 -2.89
N SER A 146 -14.43 2.49 -3.04
CA SER A 146 -13.77 2.71 -4.35
C SER A 146 -12.90 1.53 -4.75
#